data_AF-A0A3B9RV43-F1
#
_entry.id   AF-A0A3B9RV43-F1
#
_cell.length_a   1.000
_cell.length_b   1.000
_cell.length_c   1.000
_cell.angle_alpha   90.00
_cell.angle_beta   90.00
_cell.angle_gamma   90.00
#
_symmetry.space_group_name_H-M   'P 1'
#
loop_
_entity.id
_entity.type
_entity.pdbx_description
1 polymer ?
#
loop_
_entity_poly.entity_id
_entity_poly.type
_entity_poly.pdbx_seq_one_letter_code
_entity_poly.pdbx_strand_id
1 'polypeptide(L)'
;DDTNWPSILALIAAKRLANRVWILKPALLNNGQHIHLFESLDDIAKHFKQSKRLGGTHVLQHYLTPHLLRDNRKYSIRCFMVLTSHAQAYLYPTGYMNVAKTPYSADLTALSAHLTNEHLFEQQTNVIQIPSSQFSWYPTLLPHIKRVLSTLSQQLMHHYTQAFCTKNPLKWAIFGMDFMLDNTQHLWLLEANHGPCFPSARHHPLQAYVYDGFWCAFIKQFIDKDLQLTKQESLIAL
;
A
#
# COMPACT_ATOMS: atom_id res chain seq x y z
N ASP A 1 15.60 -12.52 9.26
CA ASP A 1 15.53 -13.72 10.12
C ASP A 1 14.47 -13.47 11.19
N ASP A 2 13.62 -14.46 11.49
CA ASP A 2 12.57 -14.37 12.52
C ASP A 2 13.09 -14.63 13.94
N THR A 3 14.38 -14.94 14.13
CA THR A 3 14.98 -15.24 15.44
C THR A 3 14.95 -14.07 16.43
N ASN A 4 14.80 -12.83 15.98
CA ASN A 4 14.80 -11.64 16.84
C ASN A 4 13.48 -11.37 17.58
N TRP A 5 12.43 -12.19 17.35
CA TRP A 5 11.10 -11.96 17.91
C TRP A 5 11.07 -11.76 19.44
N PRO A 6 11.88 -12.45 20.29
CA PRO A 6 11.81 -12.24 21.74
C PRO A 6 12.18 -10.81 22.14
N SER A 7 13.25 -10.26 21.53
CA SER A 7 13.71 -8.90 21.77
C SER A 7 12.70 -7.86 21.28
N ILE A 8 12.03 -8.13 20.16
CA ILE A 8 10.96 -7.27 19.64
C ILE A 8 9.77 -7.22 20.61
N LEU A 9 9.31 -8.37 21.12
CA LEU A 9 8.18 -8.39 22.06
C LEU A 9 8.54 -7.70 23.38
N ALA A 10 9.77 -7.87 23.87
CA ALA A 10 10.25 -7.16 25.06
C ALA A 10 10.25 -5.64 24.86
N LEU A 11 10.68 -5.16 23.68
CA LEU A 11 10.64 -3.74 23.33
C LEU A 11 9.19 -3.20 23.29
N ILE A 12 8.27 -3.97 22.72
CA ILE A 12 6.84 -3.59 22.65
C ILE A 12 6.23 -3.49 24.05
N ALA A 13 6.52 -4.47 24.92
CA ALA A 13 6.07 -4.46 26.31
C ALA A 13 6.63 -3.25 27.08
N ALA A 14 7.93 -2.95 26.92
CA ALA A 14 8.58 -1.81 27.56
C ALA A 14 7.97 -0.46 27.13
N LYS A 15 7.53 -0.35 25.87
CA LYS A 15 6.85 0.84 25.35
C LYS A 15 5.37 0.95 25.75
N ARG A 16 4.85 0.02 26.56
CA ARG A 16 3.43 -0.06 26.97
C ARG A 16 2.47 -0.12 25.78
N LEU A 17 2.89 -0.79 24.71
CA LEU A 17 2.10 -0.99 23.49
C LEU A 17 1.43 -2.38 23.45
N ALA A 18 1.40 -3.09 24.58
CA ALA A 18 0.95 -4.49 24.66
C ALA A 18 -0.56 -4.67 24.41
N ASN A 19 -1.40 -3.70 24.78
CA ASN A 19 -2.87 -3.78 24.66
C ASN A 19 -3.37 -3.37 23.27
N ARG A 20 -2.61 -3.66 22.22
CA ARG A 20 -2.91 -3.28 20.85
C ARG A 20 -3.07 -4.54 20.00
N VAL A 21 -3.88 -4.44 18.95
CA VAL A 21 -3.92 -5.47 17.93
C VAL A 21 -2.69 -5.34 17.05
N TRP A 22 -2.06 -6.46 16.72
CA TRP A 22 -0.89 -6.55 15.86
C TRP A 22 -1.21 -7.37 14.63
N ILE A 23 -0.65 -6.98 13.49
CA ILE A 23 -0.69 -7.75 12.25
C ILE A 23 0.72 -8.22 11.92
N LEU A 24 0.89 -9.53 11.78
CA LEU A 24 2.13 -10.17 11.36
C LEU A 24 2.03 -10.49 9.86
N LYS A 25 2.98 -9.96 9.09
CA LYS A 25 3.04 -10.13 7.62
C LYS A 25 4.36 -10.80 7.22
N PRO A 26 4.36 -11.87 6.41
CA PRO A 26 5.58 -12.38 5.80
C PRO A 26 6.14 -11.35 4.80
N ALA A 27 7.45 -11.16 4.75
CA ALA A 27 8.06 -10.14 3.89
C ALA A 27 8.13 -10.52 2.40
N LEU A 28 8.01 -11.82 2.08
CA LEU A 28 8.25 -12.35 0.72
C LEU A 28 7.03 -13.05 0.12
N LEU A 29 5.87 -13.01 0.77
CA LEU A 29 4.63 -13.61 0.26
C LEU A 29 3.63 -12.55 -0.16
N ASN A 30 2.87 -12.87 -1.20
CA ASN A 30 1.80 -12.02 -1.73
C ASN A 30 0.41 -12.56 -1.31
N ASN A 31 -0.64 -11.81 -1.64
CA ASN A 31 -2.04 -12.24 -1.52
C ASN A 31 -2.50 -12.57 -0.09
N GLY A 32 -1.92 -11.91 0.91
CA GLY A 32 -2.34 -12.05 2.30
C GLY A 32 -2.11 -13.44 2.91
N GLN A 33 -1.37 -14.31 2.24
CA GLN A 33 -1.03 -15.64 2.75
C GLN A 33 -0.21 -15.52 4.04
N HIS A 34 -0.53 -16.35 5.03
CA HIS A 34 0.14 -16.37 6.34
C HIS A 34 0.12 -15.02 7.10
N ILE A 35 -0.82 -14.14 6.77
CA ILE A 35 -1.10 -12.97 7.61
C ILE A 35 -1.90 -13.41 8.83
N HIS A 36 -1.44 -12.99 10.01
CA HIS A 36 -2.11 -13.26 11.27
C HIS A 36 -2.34 -11.96 12.04
N LEU A 37 -3.50 -11.85 12.70
CA LEU A 37 -3.79 -10.78 13.65
C LEU A 37 -3.75 -11.35 15.06
N PHE A 38 -3.22 -10.55 16.00
CA PHE A 38 -3.04 -10.95 17.40
C PHE A 38 -3.48 -9.82 18.33
N GLU A 39 -4.17 -10.15 19.42
CA GLU A 39 -4.59 -9.18 20.44
C GLU A 39 -3.63 -9.12 21.64
N SER A 40 -2.73 -10.09 21.76
CA SER A 40 -1.79 -10.19 22.87
C SER A 40 -0.37 -10.57 22.42
N LEU A 41 0.64 -10.10 23.15
CA LEU A 41 2.03 -10.49 22.91
C LEU A 41 2.27 -11.98 23.19
N ASP A 42 1.50 -12.57 24.10
CA ASP A 42 1.59 -13.99 24.42
C ASP A 42 1.17 -14.86 23.25
N ASP A 43 0.15 -14.46 22.50
CA ASP A 43 -0.29 -15.21 21.31
C ASP A 43 0.72 -15.08 20.16
N ILE A 44 1.36 -13.91 20.02
CA ILE A 44 2.49 -13.74 19.09
C ILE A 44 3.64 -14.67 19.49
N ALA A 45 4.00 -14.71 20.79
CA ALA A 45 5.05 -15.59 21.29
C ALA A 45 4.72 -17.07 21.10
N LYS A 46 3.46 -17.47 21.31
CA LYS A 46 2.98 -18.84 21.03
C LYS A 46 3.14 -19.17 19.55
N HIS A 47 2.76 -18.26 18.65
CA HIS A 47 2.93 -18.45 17.20
C HIS A 47 4.40 -18.71 16.84
N PHE A 48 5.33 -17.88 17.32
CA PHE A 48 6.76 -18.07 17.03
C PHE A 48 7.37 -19.32 17.66
N LYS A 49 6.78 -19.87 18.73
CA LYS A 49 7.21 -21.15 19.32
C LYS A 49 6.69 -22.38 18.57
N GLN A 50 5.73 -22.24 17.65
CA GLN A 50 5.23 -23.36 16.87
C GLN A 50 6.32 -23.87 15.91
N SER A 51 6.51 -25.19 15.87
CA SER A 51 7.51 -25.85 15.02
C SER A 51 7.13 -25.86 13.53
N LYS A 52 5.83 -25.77 13.22
CA LYS A 52 5.31 -25.77 11.84
C LYS A 52 5.00 -24.36 11.29
N ARG A 53 5.44 -23.30 11.96
CA ARG A 53 5.20 -21.93 11.47
C ARG A 53 5.99 -21.67 10.18
N LEU A 54 5.56 -20.66 9.43
CA LEU A 54 6.33 -20.15 8.30
C LEU A 54 7.59 -19.45 8.84
N GLY A 55 8.78 -19.89 8.41
CA GLY A 55 10.04 -19.25 8.74
C GLY A 55 10.35 -18.03 7.86
N GLY A 56 11.41 -17.29 8.19
CA GLY A 56 11.91 -16.19 7.37
C GLY A 56 11.53 -14.80 7.87
N THR A 57 11.81 -13.76 7.09
CA THR A 57 11.60 -12.37 7.53
C THR A 57 10.12 -12.02 7.58
N HIS A 58 9.70 -11.47 8.72
CA HIS A 58 8.34 -10.98 8.95
C HIS A 58 8.36 -9.52 9.40
N VAL A 59 7.25 -8.83 9.18
CA VAL A 59 6.97 -7.50 9.73
C VAL A 59 5.85 -7.64 10.74
N LEU A 60 6.12 -7.29 12.00
CA LEU A 60 5.11 -7.12 13.03
C LEU A 60 4.73 -5.64 13.09
N GLN A 61 3.50 -5.33 12.69
CA GLN A 61 2.99 -3.97 12.57
C GLN A 61 1.78 -3.77 13.50
N HIS A 62 1.66 -2.59 14.08
CA HIS A 62 0.44 -2.22 14.81
C HIS A 62 -0.74 -2.24 13.84
N TYR A 63 -1.78 -3.03 14.16
CA TYR A 63 -2.99 -3.07 13.36
C TYR A 63 -3.85 -1.85 13.65
N LEU A 64 -4.02 -1.00 12.64
CA LEU A 64 -4.78 0.24 12.77
C LEU A 64 -6.28 -0.07 12.79
N THR A 65 -7.01 0.57 13.70
CA THR A 65 -8.48 0.63 13.64
C THR A 65 -8.88 1.46 12.43
N PRO A 66 -9.53 0.89 11.39
CA PRO A 66 -9.74 1.60 10.14
C PRO A 66 -10.88 2.62 10.22
N HIS A 67 -10.79 3.69 9.42
CA HIS A 67 -12.00 4.38 8.97
C HIS A 67 -12.77 3.44 8.04
N LEU A 68 -14.10 3.41 8.19
CA LEU A 68 -14.97 2.50 7.44
C LEU A 68 -15.84 3.30 6.48
N LEU A 69 -16.05 2.75 5.27
CA LEU A 69 -17.03 3.27 4.33
C LEU A 69 -18.45 2.85 4.76
N ARG A 70 -19.44 3.23 3.93
CA ARG A 70 -20.81 2.73 4.06
C ARG A 70 -20.85 1.20 4.14
N ASP A 71 -21.86 0.69 4.84
CA ASP A 71 -22.06 -0.73 5.13
C ASP A 71 -20.90 -1.37 5.93
N ASN A 72 -20.22 -0.57 6.74
CA ASN A 72 -19.15 -1.02 7.64
C ASN A 72 -17.96 -1.66 6.91
N ARG A 73 -17.58 -1.15 5.72
CA ARG A 73 -16.55 -1.78 4.87
C ARG A 73 -15.17 -1.15 5.04
N LYS A 74 -14.16 -1.99 5.28
CA LYS A 74 -12.76 -1.59 5.27
C LYS A 74 -12.28 -1.30 3.84
N TYR A 75 -11.33 -0.39 3.68
CA TYR A 75 -10.71 -0.10 2.39
C TYR A 75 -9.24 0.29 2.54
N SER A 76 -8.48 0.13 1.46
CA SER A 76 -7.17 0.78 1.27
C SER A 76 -7.19 1.65 0.01
N ILE A 77 -6.27 2.61 -0.05
CA ILE A 77 -6.13 3.57 -1.13
C ILE A 77 -4.86 3.23 -1.90
N ARG A 78 -4.97 2.82 -3.16
CA ARG A 78 -3.83 2.63 -4.07
C ARG A 78 -3.57 3.93 -4.83
N CYS A 79 -2.35 4.44 -4.73
CA CYS A 79 -1.83 5.52 -5.56
C CYS A 79 -0.65 5.03 -6.41
N PHE A 80 -0.32 5.75 -7.48
CA PHE A 80 0.81 5.42 -8.35
C PHE A 80 1.92 6.45 -8.23
N MET A 81 3.14 5.97 -8.00
CA MET A 81 4.34 6.79 -7.92
C MET A 81 5.37 6.32 -8.95
N VAL A 82 6.05 7.26 -9.60
CA VAL A 82 7.20 7.00 -10.47
C VAL A 82 8.44 7.61 -9.84
N LEU A 83 9.46 6.79 -9.62
CA LEU A 83 10.76 7.20 -9.11
C LEU A 83 11.81 7.04 -10.23
N THR A 84 12.69 8.01 -10.40
CA THR A 84 13.73 7.97 -11.43
C THR A 84 15.13 7.82 -10.86
N SER A 85 16.04 7.24 -11.64
CA SER A 85 17.47 7.18 -11.31
C SER A 85 18.13 8.57 -11.26
N HIS A 86 17.43 9.63 -11.66
CA HIS A 86 17.92 11.02 -11.65
C HIS A 86 17.45 11.78 -10.40
N ALA A 87 17.08 11.07 -9.33
CA ALA A 87 16.58 11.66 -8.09
C ALA A 87 15.32 12.51 -8.28
N GLN A 88 14.39 12.05 -9.14
CA GLN A 88 13.08 12.68 -9.31
C GLN A 88 11.98 11.70 -8.92
N ALA A 89 10.93 12.23 -8.30
CA ALA A 89 9.78 11.47 -7.86
C ALA A 89 8.49 12.15 -8.31
N TYR A 90 7.52 11.35 -8.74
CA TYR A 90 6.26 11.83 -9.29
C TYR A 90 5.09 11.02 -8.76
N LEU A 91 4.00 11.69 -8.40
CA LEU A 91 2.72 11.10 -8.02
C LEU A 91 1.72 11.26 -9.16
N TYR A 92 1.05 10.19 -9.54
CA TYR A 92 -0.15 10.31 -10.38
C TYR A 92 -1.35 10.70 -9.51
N PRO A 93 -2.07 11.79 -9.84
CA PRO A 93 -3.12 12.34 -9.00
C PRO A 93 -4.36 11.47 -8.84
N THR A 94 -4.56 10.48 -9.69
CA THR A 94 -5.69 9.56 -9.58
C THR A 94 -5.23 8.18 -9.12
N GLY A 95 -5.97 7.60 -8.18
CA GLY A 95 -5.78 6.23 -7.69
C GLY A 95 -7.08 5.42 -7.70
N TYR A 96 -7.16 4.40 -6.86
CA TYR A 96 -8.38 3.65 -6.61
C TYR A 96 -8.46 3.11 -5.19
N MET A 97 -9.67 2.76 -4.76
CA MET A 97 -9.94 2.13 -3.48
C MET A 97 -10.07 0.62 -3.68
N ASN A 98 -9.39 -0.17 -2.86
CA ASN A 98 -9.69 -1.59 -2.66
C ASN A 98 -10.67 -1.70 -1.49
N VAL A 99 -11.96 -1.86 -1.77
CA VAL A 99 -13.02 -1.94 -0.75
C VAL A 99 -13.35 -3.39 -0.45
N ALA A 100 -13.24 -3.82 0.81
CA ALA A 100 -13.55 -5.18 1.23
C ALA A 100 -15.02 -5.55 0.94
N LYS A 101 -15.22 -6.77 0.41
CA LYS A 101 -16.55 -7.35 0.16
C LYS A 101 -17.22 -7.86 1.43
N THR A 102 -16.45 -8.21 2.44
CA THR A 102 -16.98 -8.57 3.77
C THR A 102 -17.04 -7.32 4.64
N PRO A 103 -18.17 -7.04 5.32
CA PRO A 103 -18.22 -6.01 6.36
C PRO A 103 -17.17 -6.26 7.44
N TYR A 104 -16.63 -5.19 8.01
CA TYR A 104 -15.65 -5.23 9.08
C TYR A 104 -16.21 -6.00 10.29
N SER A 105 -15.38 -6.87 10.87
CA SER A 105 -15.74 -7.75 11.98
C SER A 105 -14.91 -7.42 13.21
N ALA A 106 -15.42 -7.76 14.39
CA ALA A 106 -14.60 -7.83 15.60
C ALA A 106 -13.78 -9.13 15.67
N ASP A 107 -14.21 -10.18 14.94
CA ASP A 107 -13.50 -11.43 14.83
C ASP A 107 -12.29 -11.30 13.90
N LEU A 108 -11.11 -11.17 14.50
CA LEU A 108 -9.83 -11.02 13.81
C LEU A 108 -9.43 -12.24 12.97
N THR A 109 -10.09 -13.39 13.15
CA THR A 109 -9.85 -14.59 12.33
C THR A 109 -10.56 -14.49 10.97
N ALA A 110 -11.57 -13.64 10.83
CA ALA A 110 -12.29 -13.38 9.59
C ALA A 110 -11.48 -12.46 8.65
N LEU A 111 -10.32 -12.94 8.17
CA LEU A 111 -9.35 -12.14 7.42
C LEU A 111 -9.92 -11.37 6.22
N SER A 112 -10.97 -11.87 5.57
CA SER A 112 -11.65 -11.18 4.46
C SER A 112 -12.25 -9.82 4.85
N ALA A 113 -12.63 -9.64 6.11
CA ALA A 113 -13.09 -8.37 6.67
C ALA A 113 -11.93 -7.42 7.03
N HIS A 114 -10.74 -7.96 7.26
CA HIS A 114 -9.59 -7.23 7.81
C HIS A 114 -8.50 -6.91 6.78
N LEU A 115 -8.45 -7.62 5.66
CA LEU A 115 -7.46 -7.45 4.61
C LEU A 115 -8.13 -6.91 3.34
N THR A 116 -7.42 -6.06 2.60
CA THR A 116 -7.90 -5.43 1.36
C THR A 116 -7.07 -5.84 0.14
N ASN A 117 -6.35 -6.96 0.24
CA ASN A 117 -5.72 -7.61 -0.90
C ASN A 117 -6.80 -8.10 -1.86
N GLU A 118 -6.52 -8.03 -3.16
CA GLU A 118 -7.48 -8.43 -4.19
C GLU A 118 -7.83 -9.93 -4.10
N HIS A 119 -6.83 -10.76 -3.82
CA HIS A 119 -6.96 -12.19 -3.64
C HIS A 119 -6.44 -12.58 -2.25
N LEU A 120 -7.21 -13.38 -1.52
CA LEU A 120 -6.83 -13.94 -0.20
C LEU A 120 -6.83 -15.47 -0.23
N PHE A 121 -7.91 -16.05 -0.77
CA PHE A 121 -8.09 -17.47 -0.97
C PHE A 121 -8.34 -17.72 -2.46
N GLU A 122 -7.97 -18.90 -2.96
CA GLU A 122 -8.03 -19.20 -4.39
C GLU A 122 -9.46 -18.99 -4.95
N GLN A 123 -9.52 -18.47 -6.19
CA GLN A 123 -10.69 -18.29 -7.06
C GLN A 123 -11.69 -17.15 -6.74
N GLN A 124 -11.62 -16.47 -5.59
CA GLN A 124 -12.54 -15.34 -5.31
C GLN A 124 -11.80 -14.03 -4.99
N THR A 125 -12.26 -12.94 -5.61
CA THR A 125 -11.79 -11.59 -5.27
C THR A 125 -12.39 -11.14 -3.94
N ASN A 126 -11.55 -10.64 -3.04
CA ASN A 126 -11.95 -10.18 -1.71
C ASN A 126 -12.41 -8.72 -1.70
N VAL A 127 -12.06 -7.95 -2.74
CA VAL A 127 -12.36 -6.53 -2.82
C VAL A 127 -13.12 -6.16 -4.08
N ILE A 128 -13.76 -4.99 -4.04
CA ILE A 128 -14.23 -4.26 -5.21
C ILE A 128 -13.27 -3.08 -5.41
N GLN A 129 -12.75 -2.93 -6.62
CA GLN A 129 -11.91 -1.82 -7.01
C GLN A 129 -12.78 -0.66 -7.51
N ILE A 130 -12.66 0.50 -6.86
CA ILE A 130 -13.46 1.68 -7.20
C ILE A 130 -12.50 2.85 -7.51
N PRO A 131 -12.60 3.49 -8.70
CA PRO A 131 -11.79 4.67 -9.01
C PRO A 131 -11.90 5.74 -7.93
N SER A 132 -10.77 6.34 -7.57
CA SER A 132 -10.72 7.40 -6.55
C SER A 132 -11.56 8.64 -6.91
N SER A 133 -11.79 8.88 -8.20
CA SER A 133 -12.65 9.94 -8.73
C SER A 133 -14.12 9.82 -8.31
N GLN A 134 -14.57 8.64 -7.86
CA GLN A 134 -15.91 8.45 -7.31
C GLN A 134 -16.04 8.91 -5.85
N PHE A 135 -14.93 9.29 -5.20
CA PHE A 135 -14.90 9.75 -3.82
C PHE A 135 -14.62 11.25 -3.76
N SER A 136 -15.65 12.05 -3.47
CA SER A 136 -15.54 13.52 -3.43
C SER A 136 -14.52 14.05 -2.42
N TRP A 137 -14.17 13.26 -1.40
CA TRP A 137 -13.15 13.57 -0.40
C TRP A 137 -11.73 13.17 -0.82
N TYR A 138 -11.53 12.38 -1.87
CA TYR A 138 -10.18 11.97 -2.27
C TYR A 138 -9.26 13.16 -2.63
N PRO A 139 -9.72 14.20 -3.35
CA PRO A 139 -8.91 15.38 -3.61
C PRO A 139 -8.37 16.07 -2.34
N THR A 140 -9.07 15.97 -1.20
CA THR A 140 -8.60 16.55 0.06
C THR A 140 -7.47 15.74 0.69
N LEU A 141 -7.29 14.47 0.32
CA LEU A 141 -6.18 13.61 0.77
C LEU A 141 -4.91 13.79 -0.06
N LEU A 142 -5.02 14.21 -1.33
CA LEU A 142 -3.88 14.34 -2.24
C LEU A 142 -2.72 15.17 -1.66
N PRO A 143 -2.94 16.33 -1.02
CA PRO A 143 -1.85 17.08 -0.39
C PRO A 143 -1.14 16.32 0.74
N HIS A 144 -1.85 15.46 1.46
CA HIS A 144 -1.29 14.64 2.53
C HIS A 144 -0.49 13.46 1.96
N ILE A 145 -1.04 12.78 0.94
CA ILE A 145 -0.35 11.72 0.20
C ILE A 145 0.94 12.29 -0.40
N LYS A 146 0.85 13.44 -1.08
CA LYS A 146 2.00 14.15 -1.64
C LYS A 146 3.08 14.37 -0.58
N ARG A 147 2.71 14.93 0.58
CA ARG A 147 3.66 15.19 1.68
C ARG A 147 4.39 13.93 2.14
N VAL A 148 3.66 12.84 2.38
CA VAL A 148 4.25 11.56 2.81
C VAL A 148 5.22 11.04 1.75
N LEU A 149 4.82 11.06 0.47
CA LEU A 149 5.65 10.57 -0.63
C LEU A 149 6.85 11.47 -0.93
N SER A 150 6.72 12.79 -0.80
CA SER A 150 7.83 13.75 -0.90
C SER A 150 8.88 13.46 0.18
N THR A 151 8.46 13.33 1.44
CA THR A 151 9.38 13.00 2.55
C THR A 151 10.05 11.65 2.32
N LEU A 152 9.28 10.62 1.94
CA LEU A 152 9.83 9.30 1.65
C LEU A 152 10.89 9.37 0.52
N SER A 153 10.55 10.04 -0.58
CA SER A 153 11.45 10.17 -1.75
C SER A 153 12.73 10.89 -1.38
N GLN A 154 12.64 12.00 -0.65
CA GLN A 154 13.81 12.77 -0.19
C GLN A 154 14.71 11.93 0.72
N GLN A 155 14.14 11.17 1.66
CA GLN A 155 14.93 10.30 2.54
C GLN A 155 15.59 9.15 1.78
N LEU A 156 14.88 8.53 0.83
CA LEU A 156 15.46 7.49 -0.03
C LEU A 156 16.63 8.04 -0.85
N MET A 157 16.46 9.20 -1.49
CA MET A 157 17.51 9.85 -2.28
C MET A 157 18.71 10.26 -1.43
N HIS A 158 18.47 10.70 -0.20
CA HIS A 158 19.53 11.07 0.75
C HIS A 158 20.33 9.86 1.24
N HIS A 159 19.66 8.76 1.60
CA HIS A 159 20.32 7.59 2.18
C HIS A 159 20.89 6.60 1.16
N TYR A 160 20.39 6.60 -0.07
CA TYR A 160 20.79 5.65 -1.12
C TYR A 160 21.31 6.38 -2.36
N THR A 161 22.23 7.34 -2.17
CA THR A 161 22.77 8.19 -3.26
C THR A 161 23.33 7.38 -4.43
N GLN A 162 23.89 6.20 -4.18
CA GLN A 162 24.38 5.27 -5.20
C GLN A 162 23.30 4.77 -6.17
N ALA A 163 22.03 4.75 -5.74
CA ALA A 163 20.90 4.37 -6.59
C ALA A 163 20.44 5.51 -7.50
N PHE A 164 20.87 6.75 -7.22
CA PHE A 164 20.44 7.96 -7.94
C PHE A 164 21.65 8.66 -8.58
N CYS A 165 21.89 8.38 -9.86
CA CYS A 165 23.02 8.91 -10.61
C CYS A 165 22.55 9.49 -11.94
N THR A 166 22.67 10.82 -12.07
CA THR A 166 22.29 11.58 -13.28
C THR A 166 23.22 11.35 -14.48
N LYS A 167 24.42 10.80 -14.25
CA LYS A 167 25.36 10.45 -15.33
C LYS A 167 24.92 9.22 -16.12
N ASN A 168 24.09 8.36 -15.51
CA ASN A 168 23.57 7.17 -16.17
C ASN A 168 22.33 7.51 -17.00
N PRO A 169 22.00 6.69 -18.03
CA PRO A 169 20.71 6.79 -18.70
C PRO A 169 19.56 6.79 -17.70
N LEU A 170 18.53 7.59 -18.01
CA LEU A 170 17.33 7.68 -17.18
C LEU A 170 16.67 6.30 -17.07
N LYS A 171 16.50 5.83 -15.84
CA LYS A 171 15.71 4.66 -15.49
C LYS A 171 14.55 5.10 -14.63
N TRP A 172 13.45 4.37 -14.71
CA TRP A 172 12.25 4.62 -13.93
C TRP A 172 11.81 3.33 -13.23
N ALA A 173 11.18 3.49 -12.08
CA ALA A 173 10.53 2.45 -11.33
C ALA A 173 9.12 2.92 -10.95
N ILE A 174 8.12 2.09 -11.24
CA ILE A 174 6.72 2.39 -10.95
C ILE A 174 6.33 1.63 -9.68
N PHE A 175 5.72 2.35 -8.75
CA PHE A 175 5.27 1.82 -7.48
C PHE A 175 3.77 2.03 -7.29
N GLY A 176 3.10 1.00 -6.80
CA GLY A 176 1.78 1.09 -6.19
C GLY A 176 1.92 1.39 -4.71
N MET A 177 1.56 2.59 -4.29
CA MET A 177 1.64 3.04 -2.90
C MET A 177 0.30 2.81 -2.22
N ASP A 178 0.27 1.99 -1.18
CA ASP A 178 -0.96 1.65 -0.47
C ASP A 178 -1.08 2.43 0.83
N PHE A 179 -2.18 3.15 0.98
CA PHE A 179 -2.51 3.94 2.17
C PHE A 179 -3.80 3.46 2.82
N MET A 180 -4.01 3.88 4.06
CA MET A 180 -5.28 3.72 4.77
C MET A 180 -5.53 4.89 5.70
N LEU A 181 -6.80 5.25 5.90
CA LEU A 181 -7.23 6.13 6.97
C LEU A 181 -7.56 5.29 8.21
N ASP A 182 -7.06 5.69 9.38
CA ASP A 182 -7.57 5.16 10.64
C ASP A 182 -8.90 5.81 11.04
N ASN A 183 -9.53 5.34 12.12
CA ASN A 183 -10.81 5.83 12.62
C ASN A 183 -10.81 7.31 13.03
N THR A 184 -9.63 7.94 13.17
CA THR A 184 -9.47 9.39 13.40
C THR A 184 -9.21 10.16 12.10
N GLN A 185 -9.27 9.48 10.96
CA GLN A 185 -8.94 10.00 9.63
C GLN A 185 -7.47 10.40 9.47
N HIS A 186 -6.57 9.82 10.26
CA HIS A 186 -5.13 9.96 10.02
C HIS A 186 -4.72 9.06 8.85
N LEU A 187 -3.92 9.58 7.92
CA LEU A 187 -3.42 8.86 6.75
C LEU A 187 -2.12 8.11 7.04
N TRP A 188 -2.13 6.80 6.82
CA TRP A 188 -0.99 5.92 7.03
C TRP A 188 -0.54 5.30 5.71
N LEU A 189 0.76 5.34 5.41
CA LEU A 189 1.37 4.51 4.38
C LEU A 189 1.51 3.07 4.92
N LEU A 190 0.98 2.09 4.18
CA LEU A 190 1.01 0.68 4.56
C LEU A 190 2.16 -0.06 3.91
N GLU A 191 2.32 0.08 2.59
CA GLU A 191 3.31 -0.62 1.79
C GLU A 191 3.56 0.08 0.44
N ALA A 192 4.65 -0.32 -0.22
CA ALA A 192 5.04 0.14 -1.54
C ALA A 192 5.32 -1.09 -2.42
N ASN A 193 4.50 -1.28 -3.45
CA ASN A 193 4.54 -2.44 -4.34
C ASN A 193 5.26 -2.07 -5.64
N HIS A 194 6.45 -2.63 -5.87
CA HIS A 194 7.18 -2.42 -7.12
C HIS A 194 6.51 -3.15 -8.28
N GLY A 195 6.37 -2.48 -9.43
CA GLY A 195 5.75 -3.07 -10.62
C GLY A 195 4.29 -3.47 -10.38
N PRO A 196 3.42 -2.53 -9.96
CA PRO A 196 2.02 -2.85 -9.71
C PRO A 196 1.36 -3.39 -10.99
N CYS A 197 0.39 -4.28 -10.81
CA CYS A 197 -0.33 -4.86 -11.94
C CYS A 197 -1.17 -3.81 -12.66
N PHE A 198 -1.08 -3.78 -13.99
CA PHE A 198 -1.94 -3.01 -14.87
C PHE A 198 -2.65 -3.98 -15.82
N PRO A 199 -3.80 -4.55 -15.42
CA PRO A 199 -4.64 -5.34 -16.32
C PRO A 199 -4.90 -4.58 -17.62
N SER A 200 -4.86 -5.27 -18.76
CA SER A 200 -5.08 -4.67 -20.10
C SER A 200 -6.48 -4.93 -20.66
N ALA A 201 -7.31 -5.66 -19.92
CA ALA A 201 -8.67 -5.97 -20.33
C ALA A 201 -9.52 -4.70 -20.37
N ARG A 202 -10.07 -4.36 -21.54
CA ARG A 202 -10.87 -3.13 -21.74
C ARG A 202 -12.07 -2.99 -20.80
N HIS A 203 -12.63 -4.11 -20.36
CA HIS A 203 -13.77 -4.14 -19.43
C HIS A 203 -13.35 -4.02 -17.95
N HIS A 204 -12.05 -3.92 -17.66
CA HIS A 204 -11.57 -3.76 -16.29
C HIS A 204 -12.09 -2.43 -15.70
N PRO A 205 -12.65 -2.41 -14.48
CA PRO A 205 -13.30 -1.23 -13.91
C PRO A 205 -12.38 -0.02 -13.73
N LEU A 206 -11.06 -0.23 -13.75
CA LEU A 206 -10.05 0.81 -13.60
C LEU A 206 -9.39 1.24 -14.93
N GLN A 207 -9.67 0.56 -16.05
CA GLN A 207 -8.95 0.79 -17.31
C GLN A 207 -9.10 2.24 -17.79
N ALA A 208 -10.33 2.63 -18.14
CA ALA A 208 -10.63 3.96 -18.69
C ALA A 208 -10.52 5.10 -17.66
N TYR A 209 -10.61 4.77 -16.37
CA TYR A 209 -10.72 5.77 -15.30
C TYR A 209 -9.40 6.04 -14.58
N VAL A 210 -8.43 5.12 -14.65
CA VAL A 210 -7.16 5.22 -13.92
C VAL A 210 -5.98 4.86 -14.83
N TYR A 211 -5.98 3.68 -15.44
CA TYR A 211 -4.80 3.14 -16.11
C TYR A 211 -4.49 3.85 -17.43
N ASP A 212 -5.49 4.13 -18.26
CA ASP A 212 -5.28 4.83 -19.53
C ASP A 212 -4.69 6.23 -19.29
N GLY A 213 -5.23 6.95 -18.29
CA GLY A 213 -4.72 8.26 -17.90
C GLY A 213 -3.31 8.22 -17.31
N PHE A 214 -3.01 7.20 -16.48
CA PHE A 214 -1.66 6.99 -15.95
C PHE A 214 -0.65 6.79 -17.08
N TRP A 215 -0.94 5.90 -18.03
CA TRP A 215 -0.02 5.60 -19.13
C TRP A 215 0.16 6.79 -20.07
N CYS A 216 -0.91 7.54 -20.34
CA CYS A 216 -0.82 8.77 -21.11
C CYS A 216 0.07 9.82 -20.42
N ALA A 217 -0.12 10.03 -19.11
CA ALA A 217 0.71 10.95 -18.33
C ALA A 217 2.17 10.49 -18.27
N PHE A 218 2.41 9.19 -18.13
CA PHE A 218 3.74 8.58 -18.12
C PHE A 218 4.46 8.75 -19.47
N ILE A 219 3.81 8.38 -20.58
CA ILE A 219 4.36 8.52 -21.93
C ILE A 219 4.68 9.97 -22.21
N LYS A 220 3.76 10.89 -21.88
CA LYS A 220 4.00 12.33 -22.05
C LYS A 220 5.20 12.83 -21.27
N GLN A 221 5.39 12.36 -20.04
CA GLN A 221 6.48 12.82 -19.17
C GLN A 221 7.85 12.26 -19.60
N PHE A 222 7.92 10.99 -19.98
CA PHE A 222 9.18 10.25 -20.09
C PHE A 222 9.53 9.72 -21.47
N ILE A 223 8.57 9.67 -22.40
CA ILE A 223 8.75 9.04 -23.72
C ILE A 223 8.56 10.06 -24.85
N ASP A 224 7.40 10.73 -24.91
CA ASP A 224 7.03 11.68 -25.97
C ASP A 224 6.42 12.94 -25.36
N LYS A 225 7.24 13.98 -25.20
CA LYS A 225 6.84 15.25 -24.58
C LYS A 225 5.90 16.07 -25.45
N ASP A 226 5.90 15.83 -26.76
CA ASP A 226 5.10 16.57 -27.73
C ASP A 226 3.72 15.95 -27.95
N LEU A 227 3.45 14.81 -27.29
CA LEU A 227 2.16 14.14 -27.29
C LEU A 227 1.05 15.10 -26.82
N GLN A 228 0.26 15.57 -27.79
CA GLN A 228 -0.91 16.42 -27.54
C GLN A 228 -2.10 15.57 -27.13
N LEU A 229 -2.44 15.63 -25.84
CA LEU A 229 -3.59 14.96 -25.25
C LEU A 229 -4.67 15.99 -24.91
N THR A 230 -5.92 15.65 -25.22
CA THR A 230 -7.06 16.58 -25.21
C THR A 230 -7.55 17.00 -23.81
N LYS A 231 -7.23 16.25 -22.75
CA LYS A 231 -7.34 16.61 -21.32
C LYS A 231 -7.00 15.39 -20.47
N GLN A 232 -5.80 15.29 -19.90
CA GLN A 232 -5.53 14.33 -18.83
C GLN A 232 -4.53 14.90 -17.83
N GLU A 233 -4.71 14.50 -16.57
CA GLU A 233 -3.94 14.97 -15.43
C GLU A 233 -2.45 14.65 -15.60
N SER A 234 -1.59 15.63 -15.34
CA SER A 234 -0.14 15.42 -15.37
C SER A 234 0.37 14.79 -14.09
N LEU A 235 1.50 14.09 -14.19
CA LEU A 235 2.25 13.64 -13.03
C LEU A 235 2.63 14.84 -12.15
N ILE A 236 2.38 14.74 -10.84
CA ILE A 236 2.70 15.76 -9.85
C ILE A 236 4.12 15.50 -9.33
N ALA A 237 5.03 16.47 -9.48
CA ALA A 237 6.35 16.39 -8.86
C ALA A 237 6.25 16.38 -7.33
N LEU A 238 7.00 15.47 -6.71
CA LEU A 238 7.09 15.24 -5.27
C LEU A 238 8.30 15.95 -4.66
#